data_AF-A0A9D0XK19-F1
#
_entry.id   AF-A0A9D0XK19-F1
#
_cell.length_a   1.000
_cell.length_b   1.000
_cell.length_c   1.000
_cell.angle_alpha   90.00
_cell.angle_beta   90.00
_cell.angle_gamma   90.00
#
_symmetry.space_group_name_H-M   'P 1'
#
loop_
_entity.id
_entity.type
_entity.pdbx_description
1 polymer ?
#
loop_
_entity_poly.entity_id
_entity_poly.type
_entity_poly.pdbx_seq_one_letter_code
_entity_poly.pdbx_strand_id
1 'polypeptide(L)' 'MKIANPIYDVVFKYLMEDSKVAKIFLSSLTSMEIVSLEFLPQELSDTNEGTDRTIPISIYRLDFAAKIG' A
#
# COMPACT_ATOMS: atom_id res chain seq x y z
N MET A 1 -2.43 -0.46 23.44
CA MET A 1 -3.45 -1.37 22.88
C MET A 1 -3.54 -1.10 21.39
N LYS A 2 -2.92 -1.93 20.53
CA LYS A 2 -3.13 -1.82 19.08
C LYS A 2 -4.52 -2.41 18.81
N ILE A 3 -5.46 -1.57 18.40
CA ILE A 3 -6.71 -2.08 17.82
C ILE A 3 -6.31 -2.57 16.44
N ALA A 4 -5.99 -3.86 16.32
CA ALA A 4 -5.91 -4.49 15.01
C ALA A 4 -7.27 -4.28 14.35
N ASN A 5 -7.31 -3.67 13.17
CA ASN A 5 -8.55 -3.47 12.45
C ASN A 5 -9.05 -4.87 12.02
N PRO A 6 -10.12 -5.42 12.64
CA PRO A 6 -10.49 -6.83 12.45
C PRO A 6 -10.91 -7.15 11.01
N ILE A 7 -11.27 -6.12 10.23
CA ILE A 7 -11.67 -6.25 8.83
C ILE A 7 -10.45 -6.27 7.90
N TYR A 8 -9.35 -5.61 8.28
CA TYR A 8 -8.09 -5.60 7.50
C TYR A 8 -7.25 -6.87 7.67
N ASP A 9 -7.34 -7.52 8.84
CA ASP A 9 -6.22 -8.32 9.32
C ASP A 9 -6.01 -9.65 8.57
N VAL A 10 -7.10 -10.23 8.05
CA VAL A 10 -7.03 -11.56 7.42
C VAL A 10 -7.77 -11.58 6.09
N VAL A 11 -9.05 -11.19 6.08
CA VAL A 11 -9.87 -11.27 4.85
C VAL A 11 -9.35 -10.31 3.78
N PHE A 12 -9.10 -9.05 4.13
CA PHE A 12 -8.56 -8.07 3.19
C PHE A 12 -7.17 -8.46 2.72
N LYS A 13 -6.32 -8.96 3.61
CA LYS A 13 -5.00 -9.47 3.25
C LYS A 13 -5.09 -10.61 2.21
N TYR A 14 -5.91 -11.62 2.45
CA TYR A 14 -6.13 -12.70 1.49
C TYR A 14 -6.72 -12.21 0.16
N LEU A 15 -7.61 -11.22 0.21
CA LEU A 15 -8.19 -10.60 -0.99
C LEU A 15 -7.13 -9.87 -1.83
N MET A 16 -6.12 -9.28 -1.16
CA MET A 16 -5.05 -8.52 -1.80
C MET A 16 -3.83 -9.36 -2.18
N GLU A 17 -3.69 -10.59 -1.69
CA GLU A 17 -2.62 -11.51 -2.10
C GLU A 17 -2.83 -12.08 -3.52
N ASP A 18 -4.08 -12.24 -3.97
CA ASP A 18 -4.39 -12.67 -5.33
C ASP A 18 -4.56 -11.45 -6.25
N SER A 19 -3.67 -11.31 -7.24
CA SER A 19 -3.63 -10.15 -8.13
C SER A 19 -4.91 -9.96 -8.97
N LYS A 20 -5.61 -11.05 -9.33
CA LYS A 20 -6.84 -10.99 -10.12
C LYS A 20 -8.00 -10.53 -9.25
N VAL A 21 -8.12 -11.09 -8.05
CA VAL A 21 -9.15 -10.71 -7.08
C VAL A 21 -8.94 -9.28 -6.62
N ALA A 22 -7.70 -8.92 -6.30
CA ALA A 22 -7.28 -7.58 -5.94
C ALA A 22 -7.66 -6.53 -6.97
N LYS A 23 -7.40 -6.82 -8.25
CA LYS A 23 -7.73 -5.95 -9.38
C LYS A 23 -9.23 -5.69 -9.48
N ILE A 24 -10.05 -6.74 -9.39
CA ILE A 24 -11.51 -6.62 -9.44
C ILE A 24 -12.02 -5.80 -8.25
N PHE A 25 -11.53 -6.10 -7.06
CA PHE A 25 -11.93 -5.43 -5.83
C PHE A 25 -11.59 -3.94 -5.87
N LEU A 26 -10.34 -3.60 -6.21
CA LEU A 26 -9.90 -2.21 -6.27
C LEU A 26 -10.58 -1.44 -7.40
N SER A 27 -10.74 -2.03 -8.59
CA SER A 27 -11.48 -1.39 -9.69
C SER A 27 -12.94 -1.12 -9.32
N SER A 28 -13.58 -2.03 -8.59
CA SER A 28 -14.96 -1.84 -8.13
C SER A 28 -15.05 -0.77 -7.04
N LEU A 29 -14.07 -0.74 -6.13
CA LEU A 29 -14.04 0.22 -5.02
C LEU A 29 -13.75 1.65 -5.49
N THR A 30 -12.81 1.82 -6.44
CA THR A 30 -12.38 3.14 -6.93
C THR A 30 -13.16 3.61 -8.16
N SER A 31 -13.95 2.73 -8.79
CA SER A 31 -14.58 2.96 -10.09
C SER A 31 -13.57 3.31 -11.21
N MET A 32 -12.35 2.77 -11.11
CA MET A 32 -11.29 2.99 -12.09
C MET A 32 -10.96 1.72 -12.86
N GLU A 33 -10.64 1.86 -14.14
CA GLU A 33 -10.06 0.78 -14.92
C GLU A 33 -8.61 0.56 -14.50
N ILE A 34 -8.38 -0.50 -13.74
CA ILE A 34 -7.02 -0.92 -13.40
C ILE A 34 -6.53 -1.82 -14.54
N VAL A 35 -5.34 -1.55 -15.07
CA VAL A 35 -4.70 -2.34 -16.12
C VAL A 35 -3.79 -3.40 -15.50
N SER A 36 -3.00 -3.02 -14.48
CA SER A 36 -2.12 -3.93 -13.75
C SER A 36 -1.94 -3.49 -12.29
N LEU A 37 -1.60 -4.45 -11.43
CA LEU A 37 -1.24 -4.23 -10.02
C LEU A 37 0.15 -4.80 -9.75
N GLU A 38 0.96 -4.06 -9.00
CA GLU A 38 2.26 -4.48 -8.47
C GLU A 38 2.21 -4.49 -6.94
N PHE A 39 2.69 -5.55 -6.29
CA PHE A 39 2.57 -5.80 -4.83
C PHE A 39 3.93 -5.78 -4.11
N LEU A 40 4.81 -4.85 -4.50
CA LEU A 40 6.18 -4.78 -3.98
C LEU A 40 6.22 -4.02 -2.64
N PRO A 41 7.10 -4.42 -1.69
CA PRO A 41 7.42 -3.59 -0.54
C PRO A 41 8.11 -2.30 -1.02
N GLN A 42 7.36 -1.21 -1.13
CA GLN A 42 7.89 0.10 -1.45
C GLN A 42 8.04 0.88 -0.15
N GLU A 43 9.15 0.63 0.55
CA GLU A 43 9.60 1.49 1.64
C GLU A 43 10.38 2.67 1.04
N LEU A 44 9.84 3.88 1.18
CA LEU A 44 10.52 5.12 0.83
C LEU A 44 11.06 5.74 2.13
N SER A 45 12.39 5.86 2.21
CA SER A 45 13.09 6.54 3.29
C SER A 45 13.65 7.86 2.76
N ASP A 46 13.08 8.99 3.18
CA ASP A 46 13.67 10.30 2.90
C ASP A 46 14.92 10.48 3.76
N THR A 47 16.09 10.25 3.16
CA THR A 47 17.38 10.55 3.80
C THR A 47 17.71 12.00 3.52
N ASN A 48 17.16 12.93 4.32
CA ASN A 48 17.61 14.31 4.30
C ASN A 48 19.02 14.36 4.93
N GLU A 49 20.04 14.18 4.10
CA GLU A 49 21.45 14.36 4.46
C GLU A 49 21.74 15.86 4.65
N GLY A 50 21.47 16.40 5.82
CA GLY A 50 21.72 17.82 6.12
C GLY A 50 21.45 18.22 7.55
N THR A 51 22.45 18.05 8.41
CA THR A 51 22.76 18.93 9.56
C THR A 51 21.60 19.41 10.45
N ASP A 52 21.12 18.57 11.38
CA ASP A 52 21.00 18.86 12.83
C ASP A 52 20.40 17.61 13.51
N ARG A 53 20.64 17.40 14.81
CA ARG A 53 20.25 16.17 15.55
C ARG A 53 18.74 16.04 15.86
N THR A 54 17.88 16.39 14.91
CA THR A 54 16.40 16.41 15.04
C THR A 54 15.70 16.12 13.70
N ILE A 55 16.20 15.15 12.91
CA ILE A 55 15.60 14.78 11.62
C ILE A 55 14.36 13.91 11.87
N PRO A 56 13.14 14.32 11.50
CA PRO A 56 11.99 13.42 11.51
C PRO A 56 12.16 12.42 10.36
N ILE A 57 12.43 11.16 10.72
CA ILE A 57 12.40 10.07 9.74
C ILE A 57 10.93 9.86 9.35
N SER A 58 10.56 10.30 8.15
CA SER A 58 9.26 10.01 7.57
C SER A 58 9.35 8.70 6.79
N ILE A 59 8.70 7.65 7.29
CA ILE A 59 8.60 6.35 6.61
C ILE A 59 7.31 6.34 5.79
N TYR A 60 7.43 6.21 4.48
CA TYR A 60 6.29 6.03 3.60
C TYR A 60 6.27 4.59 3.09
N ARG A 61 5.18 3.87 3.37
CA ARG A 61 4.97 2.48 2.96
C ARG A 61 3.85 2.40 1.92
N LEU A 62 4.18 1.87 0.76
CA LEU A 62 3.23 1.51 -0.28
C LEU A 62 3.16 -0.02 -0.38
N ASP A 63 1.97 -0.58 -0.17
CA ASP A 63 1.75 -2.03 -0.26
C ASP A 63 1.46 -2.48 -1.70
N PHE A 64 0.91 -1.60 -2.55
CA PHE A 64 0.67 -1.87 -3.96
C PHE A 64 0.66 -0.60 -4.81
N ALA A 65 0.96 -0.77 -6.11
CA ALA A 65 0.83 0.26 -7.13
C ALA A 65 -0.09 -0.23 -8.25
N ALA A 66 -1.01 0.64 -8.71
CA ALA A 66 -1.95 0.35 -9.77
C ALA A 66 -1.64 1.20 -11.01
N LYS A 67 -1.57 0.56 -12.17
CA LYS A 67 -1.58 1.26 -13.46
C LYS A 67 -3.03 1.42 -13.90
N ILE A 68 -3.45 2.65 -14.15
CA ILE A 68 -4.81 2.99 -14.58
C ILE A 68 -4.81 3.19 -16.11
N GLY A 69 -5.87 2.74 -16.76
CA GLY A 69 -6.14 2.88 -18.19
C GLY A 69 -6.89 4.15 -18.54
#